data_AF-A0AA38VCU4-F1
#
_entry.id   AF-A0AA38VCU4-F1
#
_cell.length_a   1.000
_cell.length_b   1.000
_cell.length_c   1.000
_cell.angle_alpha   90.00
_cell.angle_beta   90.00
_cell.angle_gamma   90.00
#
_symmetry.space_group_name_H-M   'P 1'
#
loop_
_entity.id
_entity.type
_entity.pdbx_description
1 polymer ?
#
loop_
_entity_poly.entity_id
_entity_poly.type
_entity_poly.pdbx_seq_one_letter_code
_entity_poly.pdbx_strand_id
1 'polypeptide(L)'
;MDRTVYTFNVSQAPYVEVDATIHDIEALPQRFYSGGDLAWVMVASVLVFLMVPGLSLFYSGILPPKVALQNAWLPLMTAAVIGIQWYLWGYAVTFSNWPDDTTFWGGAGGIALNDALLRPVPAFRNNGRDGPYVPEILYVLFEGMFASFTAALVAGAAAMKDRPGHFLIFIVLWATFVYDPIARWTWNLEGWSNKWGTLDFAGGSAVHICAGATVLAHCVFHKFILPKMEAAMGGIHPDPTHEIPMGQLNGQGNGMNGGLHGHHPPLADPVALVSDPISTDHTNVLLGTLFLWIGWFGFNGGSALSASVRAVSACVSTHLAACAGAVTHCALTAIVEFLSSDGDGEAAAPRVKPFRFSVVDFCNGAVIGLVAITPAAGFVPHSLAVVFGIIPTIICWALYGLSLLVDDKQFIVVIHGIGGFVGMLMTGFFARGSVAALDGTTLPHACRGGLDGHWIQLAIQFGDACAASGYAFVVSLAILVVLEPMMFYFRRRQTRTSEEVDDSQVIVECRP
;
A
#
# COMPACT_ATOMS: atom_id res chain seq x y z
N MET A 1 37.61 -14.50 5.28
CA MET A 1 37.12 -14.06 3.96
C MET A 1 37.93 -14.79 2.91
N ASP A 2 37.24 -15.60 2.09
CA ASP A 2 37.82 -16.35 0.97
C ASP A 2 38.62 -15.40 0.07
N ARG A 3 39.88 -15.75 -0.20
CA ARG A 3 40.73 -15.07 -1.20
C ARG A 3 40.60 -15.75 -2.57
N THR A 4 39.40 -16.19 -2.91
CA THR A 4 39.16 -16.76 -4.23
C THR A 4 39.14 -15.61 -5.23
N VAL A 5 40.21 -15.51 -6.02
CA VAL A 5 40.33 -14.52 -7.10
C VAL A 5 39.61 -15.08 -8.32
N TYR A 6 38.58 -14.38 -8.77
CA TYR A 6 37.86 -14.70 -10.01
C TYR A 6 38.35 -13.78 -11.12
N THR A 7 38.73 -14.36 -12.26
CA THR A 7 39.16 -13.60 -13.44
C THR A 7 37.99 -13.45 -14.39
N PHE A 8 37.62 -12.21 -14.72
CA PHE A 8 36.54 -11.90 -15.66
C PHE A 8 37.14 -11.29 -16.94
N ASN A 9 36.57 -11.64 -18.10
CA ASN A 9 36.88 -10.96 -19.36
C ASN A 9 35.95 -9.75 -19.50
N VAL A 10 36.43 -8.57 -19.11
CA VAL A 10 35.65 -7.33 -19.15
C VAL A 10 35.93 -6.64 -20.48
N SER A 11 35.11 -6.90 -21.50
CA SER A 11 35.36 -6.38 -22.85
C SER A 11 34.86 -4.96 -23.10
N GLN A 12 33.99 -4.39 -22.27
CA GLN A 12 33.60 -2.97 -22.31
C GLN A 12 33.19 -2.54 -20.90
N ALA A 13 33.71 -1.40 -20.43
CA ALA A 13 33.18 -0.77 -19.21
C ALA A 13 31.72 -0.35 -19.49
N PRO A 14 30.76 -0.65 -18.59
CA PRO A 14 29.35 -0.55 -18.94
C PRO A 14 28.84 0.89 -19.10
N TYR A 15 29.59 1.90 -18.67
CA TYR A 15 29.21 3.31 -18.78
C TYR A 15 30.47 4.15 -19.02
N VAL A 16 30.63 4.69 -20.22
CA VAL A 16 31.64 5.72 -20.49
C VAL A 16 31.00 7.06 -20.17
N GLU A 17 31.61 7.87 -19.32
CA GLU A 17 31.17 9.26 -19.10
C GLU A 17 31.28 10.03 -20.43
N VAL A 18 30.13 10.31 -21.04
CA VAL A 18 30.03 11.06 -22.28
C VAL A 18 29.02 12.18 -22.07
N ASP A 19 29.46 13.42 -22.22
CA ASP A 19 28.55 14.56 -22.29
C ASP A 19 27.71 14.46 -23.57
N ALA A 20 26.39 14.45 -23.43
CA ALA A 20 25.45 14.35 -24.53
C ALA A 20 24.28 15.32 -24.37
N THR A 21 23.87 15.95 -25.45
CA THR A 21 22.65 16.76 -25.52
C THR A 21 21.43 15.87 -25.79
N ILE A 22 20.22 16.40 -25.60
CA ILE A 22 18.99 15.68 -25.98
C ILE A 22 18.99 15.31 -27.48
N HIS A 23 19.50 16.18 -28.34
CA HIS A 23 19.63 15.91 -29.78
C HIS A 23 20.59 14.75 -30.08
N ASP A 24 21.67 14.60 -29.30
CA ASP A 24 22.59 13.46 -29.46
C ASP A 24 21.92 12.14 -29.06
N ILE A 25 21.12 12.17 -27.98
CA ILE A 25 20.34 11.03 -27.53
C ILE A 25 19.27 10.65 -28.56
N GLU A 26 18.57 11.63 -29.14
CA GLU A 26 17.60 11.43 -30.22
C GLU A 26 18.20 10.76 -31.45
N ALA A 27 19.42 11.14 -31.84
CA ALA A 27 20.09 10.58 -33.00
C ALA A 27 20.49 9.11 -32.80
N LEU A 28 20.91 8.72 -31.59
CA LEU A 28 21.40 7.37 -31.28
C LEU A 28 21.00 6.90 -29.87
N PRO A 29 19.71 6.66 -29.57
CA PRO A 29 19.26 6.36 -28.20
C PRO A 29 19.91 5.10 -27.60
N GLN A 30 20.16 4.10 -28.43
CA GLN A 30 20.77 2.81 -28.03
C GLN A 30 22.23 2.94 -27.58
N ARG A 31 22.86 4.09 -27.81
CA ARG A 31 24.21 4.39 -27.30
C ARG A 31 24.18 4.82 -25.83
N PHE A 32 23.07 5.39 -25.38
CA PHE A 32 22.93 6.00 -24.05
C PHE A 32 22.06 5.16 -23.11
N TYR A 33 21.17 4.34 -23.67
CA TYR A 33 20.29 3.47 -22.89
C TYR A 33 20.64 1.99 -23.10
N SER A 34 20.83 1.28 -21.99
CA SER A 34 21.07 -0.16 -22.00
C SER A 34 19.78 -0.91 -22.32
N GLY A 35 19.80 -1.74 -23.38
CA GLY A 35 18.65 -2.60 -23.71
C GLY A 35 18.23 -3.54 -22.58
N GLY A 36 19.17 -3.96 -21.72
CA GLY A 36 18.87 -4.77 -20.53
C GLY A 36 18.10 -3.99 -19.47
N ASP A 37 18.49 -2.75 -19.21
CA ASP A 37 17.82 -1.87 -18.24
C ASP A 37 16.41 -1.52 -18.73
N LEU A 38 16.27 -1.20 -20.02
CA LEU A 38 14.98 -0.95 -20.66
C LEU A 38 14.04 -2.16 -20.53
N ALA A 39 14.52 -3.35 -20.91
CA ALA A 39 13.73 -4.58 -20.86
C ALA A 39 13.29 -4.90 -19.42
N TRP A 40 14.20 -4.77 -18.46
CA TRP A 40 13.91 -5.03 -17.05
C TRP A 40 12.82 -4.10 -16.50
N VAL A 41 12.96 -2.78 -16.72
CA VAL A 41 12.00 -1.80 -16.17
C VAL A 41 10.64 -1.86 -16.88
N MET A 42 10.60 -2.20 -18.18
CA MET A 42 9.33 -2.47 -18.87
C MET A 42 8.61 -3.68 -18.28
N VAL A 43 9.32 -4.80 -18.07
CA VAL A 43 8.74 -5.99 -17.43
C VAL A 43 8.32 -5.68 -15.99
N ALA A 44 9.14 -4.95 -15.24
CA ALA A 44 8.84 -4.54 -13.88
C ALA A 44 7.55 -3.68 -13.84
N SER A 45 7.35 -2.78 -14.80
CA SER A 45 6.12 -1.99 -14.91
C SER A 45 4.87 -2.88 -15.06
N VAL A 46 4.94 -3.91 -15.91
CA VAL A 46 3.84 -4.89 -16.08
C VAL A 46 3.60 -5.69 -14.80
N LEU A 47 4.67 -6.08 -14.11
CA LEU A 47 4.58 -6.79 -12.83
C LEU A 47 3.94 -5.93 -11.74
N VAL A 48 4.26 -4.63 -11.66
CA VAL A 48 3.59 -3.70 -10.73
C VAL A 48 2.11 -3.55 -11.09
N PHE A 49 1.78 -3.42 -12.37
CA PHE A 49 0.38 -3.36 -12.80
C PHE A 49 -0.41 -4.62 -12.41
N LEU A 50 0.21 -5.81 -12.47
CA LEU A 50 -0.39 -7.09 -12.04
C LEU A 50 -0.78 -7.09 -10.55
N MET A 51 -0.18 -6.24 -9.73
CA MET A 51 -0.53 -6.11 -8.33
C MET A 51 -1.93 -5.50 -8.13
N VAL A 52 -2.42 -4.66 -9.05
CA VAL A 52 -3.77 -4.06 -8.97
C VAL A 52 -4.88 -5.13 -8.99
N PRO A 53 -4.97 -6.03 -9.98
CA PRO A 53 -5.91 -7.15 -9.91
C PRO A 53 -5.58 -8.10 -8.75
N GLY A 54 -4.32 -8.19 -8.33
CA GLY A 54 -3.93 -8.89 -7.10
C GLY A 54 -4.63 -8.35 -5.85
N LEU A 55 -4.64 -7.02 -5.64
CA LEU A 55 -5.37 -6.36 -4.57
C LEU A 55 -6.87 -6.60 -4.67
N SER A 56 -7.44 -6.47 -5.88
CA SER A 56 -8.85 -6.74 -6.14
C SER A 56 -9.25 -8.14 -5.67
N LEU A 57 -8.49 -9.16 -6.03
CA LEU A 57 -8.74 -10.54 -5.62
C LEU A 57 -8.52 -10.71 -4.11
N PHE A 58 -7.42 -10.19 -3.59
CA PHE A 58 -7.07 -10.33 -2.18
C PHE A 58 -8.17 -9.76 -1.26
N TYR A 59 -8.58 -8.51 -1.48
CA TYR A 59 -9.55 -7.83 -0.65
C TYR A 59 -11.00 -8.25 -0.91
N SER A 60 -11.34 -8.64 -2.15
CA SER A 60 -12.65 -9.24 -2.41
C SER A 60 -12.80 -10.61 -1.75
N GLY A 61 -11.71 -11.35 -1.56
CA GLY A 61 -11.71 -12.63 -0.86
C GLY A 61 -11.84 -12.50 0.66
N ILE A 62 -11.34 -11.42 1.26
CA ILE A 62 -11.46 -11.15 2.71
C ILE A 62 -12.88 -10.69 3.07
N LEU A 63 -13.54 -9.95 2.18
CA LEU A 63 -14.83 -9.33 2.48
C LEU A 63 -16.03 -10.21 2.10
N PRO A 64 -17.19 -10.01 2.77
CA PRO A 64 -18.41 -10.71 2.46
C PRO A 64 -18.87 -10.60 0.99
N PRO A 65 -19.50 -11.65 0.42
CA PRO A 65 -19.88 -11.71 -0.99
C PRO A 65 -20.70 -10.52 -1.50
N LYS A 66 -21.55 -9.93 -0.65
CA LYS A 66 -22.40 -8.77 -0.99
C LYS A 66 -21.59 -7.55 -1.44
N VAL A 67 -20.35 -7.39 -0.97
CA VAL A 67 -19.46 -6.28 -1.36
C VAL A 67 -18.21 -6.73 -2.09
N ALA A 68 -18.02 -8.04 -2.26
CA ALA A 68 -16.88 -8.62 -2.96
C ALA A 68 -16.81 -8.13 -4.42
N LEU A 69 -17.96 -8.01 -5.10
CA LEU A 69 -18.01 -7.50 -6.47
C LEU A 69 -17.46 -6.08 -6.57
N GLN A 70 -17.90 -5.17 -5.69
CA GLN A 70 -17.38 -3.79 -5.65
C GLN A 70 -15.87 -3.77 -5.42
N ASN A 71 -15.37 -4.60 -4.50
CA ASN A 71 -13.94 -4.68 -4.21
C ASN A 71 -13.12 -5.36 -5.32
N ALA A 72 -13.75 -6.14 -6.19
CA ALA A 72 -13.08 -6.72 -7.34
C ALA A 72 -12.85 -5.69 -8.46
N TRP A 73 -13.85 -4.84 -8.77
CA TRP A 73 -13.74 -3.92 -9.92
C TRP A 73 -13.28 -2.50 -9.55
N LEU A 74 -13.57 -2.00 -8.34
CA LEU A 74 -13.24 -0.62 -7.97
C LEU A 74 -11.73 -0.33 -7.99
N PRO A 75 -10.83 -1.20 -7.50
CA PRO A 75 -9.39 -0.96 -7.61
C PRO A 75 -8.90 -0.88 -9.06
N LEU A 76 -9.46 -1.70 -9.96
CA LEU A 76 -9.15 -1.65 -11.39
C LEU A 76 -9.62 -0.34 -12.05
N MET A 77 -10.84 0.09 -11.73
CA MET A 77 -11.36 1.38 -12.21
C MET A 77 -10.54 2.54 -11.67
N THR A 78 -10.12 2.45 -10.40
CA THR A 78 -9.27 3.44 -9.74
C THR A 78 -7.93 3.56 -10.45
N ALA A 79 -7.28 2.44 -10.77
CA ALA A 79 -6.05 2.43 -11.55
C ALA A 79 -6.21 3.08 -12.93
N ALA A 80 -7.34 2.85 -13.63
CA ALA A 80 -7.60 3.48 -14.92
C ALA A 80 -7.77 5.01 -14.79
N VAL A 81 -8.52 5.47 -13.78
CA VAL A 81 -8.72 6.91 -13.51
C VAL A 81 -7.41 7.59 -13.11
N ILE A 82 -6.60 6.93 -12.29
CA ILE A 82 -5.28 7.44 -11.91
C ILE A 82 -4.30 7.42 -13.09
N GLY A 83 -4.39 6.44 -14.00
CA GLY A 83 -3.62 6.49 -15.25
C GLY A 83 -3.90 7.76 -16.07
N ILE A 84 -5.16 8.21 -16.10
CA ILE A 84 -5.53 9.48 -16.75
C ILE A 84 -5.00 10.68 -15.97
N GLN A 85 -5.18 10.70 -14.64
CA GLN A 85 -4.66 11.79 -13.79
C GLN A 85 -3.13 11.91 -13.90
N TRP A 86 -2.41 10.78 -13.89
CA TRP A 86 -0.96 10.69 -14.03
C TRP A 86 -0.48 11.27 -15.35
N TYR A 87 -1.13 10.90 -16.45
CA TYR A 87 -0.89 11.45 -17.78
C TYR A 87 -1.12 12.97 -17.81
N LEU A 88 -2.27 13.44 -17.31
CA LEU A 88 -2.65 14.84 -17.42
C LEU A 88 -1.74 15.76 -16.59
N TRP A 89 -1.51 15.43 -15.31
CA TRP A 89 -0.66 16.27 -14.45
C TRP A 89 0.08 15.53 -13.34
N GLY A 90 -0.32 14.32 -12.95
CA GLY A 90 0.29 13.66 -11.79
C GLY A 90 1.79 13.42 -11.94
N TYR A 91 2.23 13.00 -13.13
CA TYR A 91 3.67 12.89 -13.42
C TYR A 91 4.37 14.24 -13.29
N ALA A 92 3.78 15.31 -13.83
CA ALA A 92 4.35 16.65 -13.76
C ALA A 92 4.45 17.14 -12.30
N VAL A 93 3.38 17.05 -11.52
CA VAL A 93 3.38 17.45 -10.10
C VAL A 93 4.45 16.69 -9.32
N THR A 94 4.69 15.41 -9.65
CA THR A 94 5.64 14.56 -8.94
C THR A 94 7.09 14.79 -9.38
N PHE A 95 7.35 14.69 -10.68
CA PHE A 95 8.70 14.49 -11.23
C PHE A 95 9.19 15.60 -12.16
N SER A 96 8.41 16.66 -12.40
CA SER A 96 8.95 17.85 -13.06
C SER A 96 10.11 18.47 -12.27
N ASN A 97 11.07 19.02 -13.01
CA ASN A 97 12.22 19.76 -12.49
C ASN A 97 12.40 21.09 -13.27
N TRP A 98 11.28 21.75 -13.59
CA TRP A 98 11.28 23.07 -14.21
C TRP A 98 11.73 24.16 -13.21
N PRO A 99 12.22 25.32 -13.68
CA PRO A 99 12.81 26.35 -12.81
C PRO A 99 11.90 26.90 -11.71
N ASP A 100 10.57 26.90 -11.94
CA ASP A 100 9.58 27.41 -10.99
C ASP A 100 9.10 26.34 -9.98
N ASP A 101 9.63 25.12 -10.07
CA ASP A 101 9.23 24.01 -9.22
C ASP A 101 9.77 24.18 -7.79
N THR A 102 9.06 23.61 -6.83
CA THR A 102 9.44 23.67 -5.42
C THR A 102 9.84 22.30 -4.90
N THR A 103 10.40 22.23 -3.70
CA THR A 103 10.69 20.94 -3.04
C THR A 103 9.42 20.16 -2.66
N PHE A 104 8.25 20.80 -2.73
CA PHE A 104 6.97 20.26 -2.29
C PHE A 104 6.02 19.94 -3.45
N TRP A 105 6.13 20.70 -4.55
CA TRP A 105 5.21 20.68 -5.67
C TRP A 105 5.94 20.92 -7.00
N GLY A 106 5.66 20.09 -8.00
CA GLY A 106 6.15 20.25 -9.37
C GLY A 106 5.30 21.21 -10.21
N GLY A 107 5.91 21.87 -11.19
CA GLY A 107 5.29 22.93 -11.98
C GLY A 107 4.50 22.42 -13.19
N ALA A 108 4.04 23.38 -14.00
CA ALA A 108 3.21 23.13 -15.18
C ALA A 108 3.97 22.51 -16.35
N GLY A 109 5.31 22.50 -16.31
CA GLY A 109 6.11 21.90 -17.36
C GLY A 109 6.07 20.38 -17.28
N GLY A 110 5.70 19.72 -18.38
CA GLY A 110 5.47 18.27 -18.42
C GLY A 110 4.01 17.84 -18.26
N ILE A 111 3.06 18.79 -18.12
CA ILE A 111 1.61 18.49 -18.18
C ILE A 111 1.29 17.76 -19.49
N ALA A 112 0.39 16.78 -19.42
CA ALA A 112 0.03 15.89 -20.52
C ALA A 112 1.24 15.16 -21.13
N LEU A 113 2.28 14.90 -20.30
CA LEU A 113 3.55 14.31 -20.71
C LEU A 113 4.28 15.10 -21.81
N ASN A 114 4.01 16.42 -21.91
CA ASN A 114 4.69 17.26 -22.88
C ASN A 114 6.21 17.26 -22.62
N ASP A 115 7.01 17.01 -23.66
CA ASP A 115 8.46 16.84 -23.58
C ASP A 115 8.96 15.72 -22.63
N ALA A 116 8.09 14.78 -22.23
CA ALA A 116 8.45 13.63 -21.41
C ALA A 116 8.75 12.39 -22.28
N LEU A 117 9.92 12.38 -22.92
CA LEU A 117 10.32 11.30 -23.83
C LEU A 117 11.71 10.72 -23.51
N LEU A 118 12.76 11.39 -23.97
CA LEU A 118 14.13 10.88 -23.97
C LEU A 118 15.03 11.52 -22.91
N ARG A 119 14.50 12.37 -22.02
CA ARG A 119 15.33 12.94 -20.96
C ARG A 119 15.87 11.81 -20.07
N PRO A 120 17.16 11.83 -19.72
CA PRO A 120 17.75 10.79 -18.91
C PRO A 120 17.31 10.94 -17.46
N VAL A 121 16.73 9.88 -16.89
CA VAL A 121 16.37 9.79 -15.46
C VAL A 121 17.34 8.83 -14.76
N PRO A 122 18.06 9.28 -13.72
CA PRO A 122 19.08 8.46 -13.08
C PRO A 122 18.45 7.30 -12.30
N ALA A 123 19.12 6.15 -12.34
CA ALA A 123 18.66 4.95 -11.63
C ALA A 123 18.69 5.10 -10.09
N PHE A 124 19.57 5.95 -9.55
CA PHE A 124 19.69 6.15 -8.12
C PHE A 124 19.46 7.61 -7.68
N ARG A 125 18.71 7.77 -6.60
CA ARG A 125 18.01 9.01 -6.25
C ARG A 125 18.67 9.83 -5.14
N ASN A 126 19.84 9.45 -4.61
CA ASN A 126 20.53 10.21 -3.55
C ASN A 126 21.91 10.72 -4.02
N ASN A 127 21.91 11.89 -4.68
CA ASN A 127 23.06 12.74 -5.01
C ASN A 127 24.12 12.22 -6.00
N GLY A 128 23.88 11.12 -6.71
CA GLY A 128 24.73 10.70 -7.84
C GLY A 128 24.11 11.12 -9.18
N ARG A 129 24.79 11.97 -9.96
CA ARG A 129 24.55 12.10 -11.41
C ARG A 129 25.30 11.02 -12.20
N ASP A 130 25.91 10.08 -11.50
CA ASP A 130 26.78 9.07 -12.06
C ASP A 130 26.06 7.74 -11.88
N GLY A 131 25.57 7.15 -12.99
CA GLY A 131 24.75 5.94 -12.93
C GLY A 131 24.10 5.58 -14.26
N PRO A 132 23.55 4.36 -14.39
CA PRO A 132 22.69 4.03 -15.50
C PRO A 132 21.48 4.96 -15.53
N TYR A 133 21.04 5.27 -16.73
CA TYR A 133 19.87 6.09 -16.99
C TYR A 133 18.80 5.27 -17.68
N VAL A 134 17.55 5.58 -17.38
CA VAL A 134 16.39 5.17 -18.17
C VAL A 134 15.78 6.39 -18.85
N PRO A 135 15.19 6.25 -20.04
CA PRO A 135 14.49 7.35 -20.68
C PRO A 135 13.26 7.73 -19.85
N GLU A 136 12.98 9.03 -19.76
CA GLU A 136 11.90 9.57 -18.95
C GLU A 136 10.55 8.90 -19.23
N ILE A 137 10.21 8.59 -20.49
CA ILE A 137 8.95 7.92 -20.82
C ILE A 137 8.81 6.53 -20.17
N LEU A 138 9.92 5.80 -20.00
CA LEU A 138 9.91 4.52 -19.31
C LEU A 138 9.75 4.72 -17.80
N TYR A 139 10.35 5.77 -17.26
CA TYR A 139 10.18 6.17 -15.87
C TYR A 139 8.73 6.62 -15.56
N VAL A 140 8.12 7.39 -16.47
CA VAL A 140 6.69 7.76 -16.43
C VAL A 140 5.82 6.51 -16.33
N LEU A 141 6.07 5.51 -17.18
CA LEU A 141 5.34 4.25 -17.18
C LEU A 141 5.50 3.51 -15.86
N PHE A 142 6.75 3.33 -15.40
CA PHE A 142 7.06 2.57 -14.20
C PHE A 142 6.42 3.19 -12.95
N GLU A 143 6.67 4.48 -12.71
CA GLU A 143 6.14 5.21 -11.55
C GLU A 143 4.62 5.38 -11.58
N GLY A 144 4.03 5.48 -12.78
CA GLY A 144 2.58 5.50 -12.94
C GLY A 144 1.89 4.24 -12.42
N MET A 145 2.59 3.10 -12.41
CA MET A 145 2.07 1.86 -11.82
C MET A 145 2.08 1.89 -10.29
N PHE A 146 3.04 2.59 -9.66
CA PHE A 146 3.02 2.83 -8.21
C PHE A 146 1.87 3.75 -7.82
N ALA A 147 1.63 4.81 -8.60
CA ALA A 147 0.49 5.70 -8.39
C ALA A 147 -0.84 4.92 -8.47
N SER A 148 -0.99 4.12 -9.53
CA SER A 148 -2.16 3.28 -9.76
C SER A 148 -2.35 2.26 -8.64
N PHE A 149 -1.28 1.56 -8.22
CA PHE A 149 -1.33 0.59 -7.14
C PHE A 149 -1.69 1.23 -5.79
N THR A 150 -1.09 2.38 -5.46
CA THR A 150 -1.35 3.07 -4.19
C THR A 150 -2.81 3.53 -4.10
N ALA A 151 -3.33 4.11 -5.18
CA ALA A 151 -4.72 4.52 -5.23
C ALA A 151 -5.69 3.33 -5.19
N ALA A 152 -5.36 2.24 -5.89
CA ALA A 152 -6.11 0.98 -5.85
C ALA A 152 -6.15 0.37 -4.44
N LEU A 153 -5.05 0.49 -3.67
CA LEU A 153 -4.99 0.10 -2.27
C LEU A 153 -5.92 0.96 -1.40
N VAL A 154 -5.92 2.29 -1.61
CA VAL A 154 -6.84 3.21 -0.91
C VAL A 154 -8.31 2.90 -1.21
N ALA A 155 -8.65 2.34 -2.38
CA ALA A 155 -10.01 1.91 -2.70
C ALA A 155 -10.57 0.87 -1.72
N GLY A 156 -9.71 0.13 -1.02
CA GLY A 156 -10.12 -0.72 0.09
C GLY A 156 -10.83 0.02 1.23
N ALA A 157 -10.50 1.30 1.45
CA ALA A 157 -11.17 2.14 2.45
C ALA A 157 -12.63 2.47 2.11
N ALA A 158 -12.96 2.51 0.81
CA ALA A 158 -14.31 2.76 0.31
C ALA A 158 -15.21 1.51 0.40
N ALA A 159 -14.62 0.34 0.63
CA ALA A 159 -15.36 -0.91 0.79
C ALA A 159 -16.41 -0.78 1.90
N MET A 160 -17.68 -0.98 1.55
CA MET A 160 -18.85 -0.84 2.43
C MET A 160 -19.16 0.57 2.96
N LYS A 161 -18.28 1.57 2.75
CA LYS A 161 -18.41 2.90 3.34
C LYS A 161 -18.86 3.96 2.33
N ASP A 162 -18.49 3.81 1.06
CA ASP A 162 -18.76 4.81 0.04
C ASP A 162 -19.40 4.29 -1.23
N ARG A 163 -20.11 5.20 -1.90
CA ARG A 163 -20.56 4.98 -3.27
C ARG A 163 -19.36 5.11 -4.22
N PRO A 164 -19.19 4.20 -5.20
CA PRO A 164 -18.05 4.21 -6.09
C PRO A 164 -17.79 5.55 -6.79
N GLY A 165 -18.83 6.24 -7.28
CA GLY A 165 -18.69 7.53 -7.95
C GLY A 165 -18.11 8.63 -7.06
N HIS A 166 -18.46 8.65 -5.77
CA HIS A 166 -17.90 9.59 -4.80
C HIS A 166 -16.43 9.32 -4.53
N PHE A 167 -16.10 8.03 -4.36
CA PHE A 167 -14.72 7.61 -4.17
C PHE A 167 -13.84 7.97 -5.38
N LEU A 168 -14.34 7.81 -6.62
CA LEU A 168 -13.58 8.16 -7.82
C LEU A 168 -13.27 9.68 -7.92
N ILE A 169 -14.13 10.54 -7.40
CA ILE A 169 -13.84 11.99 -7.31
C ILE A 169 -12.78 12.23 -6.22
N PHE A 170 -12.97 11.63 -5.04
CA PHE A 170 -12.01 11.69 -3.95
C PHE A 170 -10.63 11.24 -4.39
N ILE A 171 -10.51 10.12 -5.10
CA ILE A 171 -9.21 9.53 -5.39
C ILE A 171 -8.39 10.33 -6.41
N VAL A 172 -9.03 11.06 -7.34
CA VAL A 172 -8.35 11.99 -8.25
C VAL A 172 -7.76 13.17 -7.49
N LEU A 173 -8.54 13.77 -6.58
CA LEU A 173 -8.07 14.86 -5.73
C LEU A 173 -6.99 14.37 -4.76
N TRP A 174 -7.19 13.19 -4.18
CA TRP A 174 -6.24 12.55 -3.29
C TRP A 174 -4.91 12.26 -4.01
N ALA A 175 -4.93 11.70 -5.22
CA ALA A 175 -3.71 11.46 -5.97
C ALA A 175 -2.95 12.77 -6.19
N THR A 176 -3.67 13.82 -6.59
CA THR A 176 -3.11 15.14 -6.87
C THR A 176 -2.54 15.86 -5.63
N PHE A 177 -3.22 15.79 -4.49
CA PHE A 177 -2.88 16.59 -3.30
C PHE A 177 -2.22 15.80 -2.18
N VAL A 178 -2.21 14.48 -2.25
CA VAL A 178 -1.64 13.58 -1.24
C VAL A 178 -0.52 12.72 -1.82
N TYR A 179 -0.83 11.89 -2.82
CA TYR A 179 0.16 10.97 -3.39
C TYR A 179 1.28 11.71 -4.11
N ASP A 180 0.95 12.56 -5.09
CA ASP A 180 1.94 13.25 -5.93
C ASP A 180 2.93 14.09 -5.09
N PRO A 181 2.48 14.87 -4.08
CA PRO A 181 3.41 15.57 -3.18
C PRO A 181 4.30 14.63 -2.39
N ILE A 182 3.77 13.59 -1.73
CA ILE A 182 4.59 12.65 -0.95
C ILE A 182 5.60 11.94 -1.84
N ALA A 183 5.17 11.47 -3.02
CA ALA A 183 6.06 10.87 -4.01
C ALA A 183 7.16 11.86 -4.45
N ARG A 184 6.84 13.13 -4.66
CA ARG A 184 7.86 14.16 -4.96
C ARG A 184 8.86 14.29 -3.83
N TRP A 185 8.40 14.38 -2.58
CA TRP A 185 9.30 14.60 -1.44
C TRP A 185 10.34 13.49 -1.32
N THR A 186 9.90 12.25 -1.49
CA THR A 186 10.70 11.05 -1.30
C THR A 186 11.56 10.71 -2.51
N TRP A 187 10.99 10.82 -3.72
CA TRP A 187 11.57 10.24 -4.93
C TRP A 187 12.08 11.24 -5.95
N ASN A 188 11.62 12.48 -5.93
CA ASN A 188 12.24 13.50 -6.77
C ASN A 188 13.55 13.95 -6.11
N LEU A 189 14.63 14.09 -6.89
CA LEU A 189 15.92 14.61 -6.43
C LEU A 189 15.81 16.00 -5.78
N GLU A 190 14.83 16.79 -6.21
CA GLU A 190 14.56 18.12 -5.67
C GLU A 190 13.66 18.09 -4.44
N GLY A 191 13.05 16.94 -4.12
CA GLY A 191 12.20 16.70 -2.96
C GLY A 191 12.93 16.91 -1.64
N TRP A 192 12.25 17.48 -0.66
CA TRP A 192 12.89 17.82 0.62
C TRP A 192 13.36 16.59 1.39
N SER A 193 12.58 15.49 1.37
CA SER A 193 12.91 14.26 2.09
C SER A 193 14.07 13.51 1.43
N ASN A 194 14.06 13.47 0.10
CA ASN A 194 15.18 12.98 -0.71
C ASN A 194 16.49 13.72 -0.39
N LYS A 195 16.45 15.06 -0.38
CA LYS A 195 17.60 15.91 -0.01
C LYS A 195 18.09 15.72 1.42
N TRP A 196 17.21 15.32 2.35
CA TRP A 196 17.62 14.94 3.71
C TRP A 196 18.35 13.61 3.78
N GLY A 197 18.36 12.83 2.70
CA GLY A 197 18.99 11.52 2.62
C GLY A 197 18.07 10.38 3.05
N THR A 198 16.75 10.56 2.98
CA THR A 198 15.81 9.47 3.24
C THR A 198 16.08 8.29 2.30
N LEU A 199 16.05 7.09 2.86
CA LEU A 199 16.20 5.82 2.16
C LEU A 199 14.83 5.17 2.04
N ASP A 200 14.20 5.36 0.89
CA ASP A 200 12.95 4.67 0.55
C ASP A 200 13.07 4.07 -0.84
N PHE A 201 13.47 2.79 -0.88
CA PHE A 201 13.85 2.13 -2.11
C PHE A 201 12.69 1.98 -3.11
N ALA A 202 11.52 1.58 -2.62
CA ALA A 202 10.37 1.25 -3.47
C ALA A 202 9.02 1.74 -2.91
N GLY A 203 8.99 2.58 -1.86
CA GLY A 203 7.75 3.27 -1.44
C GLY A 203 7.17 2.83 -0.10
N GLY A 204 8.01 2.71 0.94
CA GLY A 204 7.53 2.66 2.31
C GLY A 204 6.68 3.88 2.66
N SER A 205 7.14 5.08 2.31
CA SER A 205 6.46 6.37 2.54
C SER A 205 5.34 6.62 1.52
N ALA A 206 5.70 6.74 0.24
CA ALA A 206 4.83 7.17 -0.84
C ALA A 206 3.69 6.19 -1.16
N VAL A 207 3.90 4.89 -0.91
CA VAL A 207 2.88 3.87 -1.15
C VAL A 207 2.23 3.41 0.15
N HIS A 208 2.97 2.74 1.03
CA HIS A 208 2.35 1.99 2.12
C HIS A 208 1.88 2.87 3.28
N ILE A 209 2.75 3.75 3.78
CA ILE A 209 2.38 4.69 4.85
C ILE A 209 1.32 5.67 4.35
N CYS A 210 1.50 6.21 3.14
CA CYS A 210 0.53 7.11 2.49
C CYS A 210 -0.86 6.47 2.39
N ALA A 211 -0.97 5.26 1.84
CA ALA A 211 -2.23 4.55 1.73
C ALA A 211 -2.81 4.19 3.11
N GLY A 212 -2.02 3.64 4.02
CA GLY A 212 -2.46 3.25 5.36
C GLY A 212 -3.00 4.44 6.17
N ALA A 213 -2.32 5.58 6.13
CA ALA A 213 -2.78 6.81 6.79
C ALA A 213 -4.03 7.40 6.12
N THR A 214 -4.15 7.27 4.79
CA THR A 214 -5.35 7.68 4.06
C THR A 214 -6.56 6.82 4.44
N VAL A 215 -6.40 5.49 4.51
CA VAL A 215 -7.46 4.57 4.97
C VAL A 215 -7.87 4.91 6.40
N LEU A 216 -6.90 5.22 7.28
CA LEU A 216 -7.19 5.67 8.63
C LEU A 216 -8.03 6.96 8.64
N ALA A 217 -7.70 7.96 7.80
CA ALA A 217 -8.48 9.19 7.67
C ALA A 217 -9.91 8.91 7.21
N HIS A 218 -10.06 8.02 6.23
CA HIS A 218 -11.35 7.60 5.70
C HIS A 218 -12.22 6.92 6.77
N CYS A 219 -11.62 5.98 7.51
CA CYS A 219 -12.26 5.30 8.63
C CYS A 219 -12.69 6.28 9.75
N VAL A 220 -11.81 7.22 10.12
CA VAL A 220 -12.11 8.24 11.14
C VAL A 220 -13.23 9.18 10.66
N PHE A 221 -13.19 9.60 9.39
CA PHE A 221 -14.21 10.45 8.79
C PHE A 221 -15.59 9.80 8.88
N HIS A 222 -15.73 8.59 8.32
CA HIS A 222 -17.00 7.86 8.27
C HIS A 222 -17.54 7.52 9.66
N LYS A 223 -16.65 7.13 10.59
CA LYS A 223 -17.07 6.71 11.93
C LYS A 223 -17.42 7.87 12.85
N PHE A 224 -16.71 8.99 12.78
CA PHE A 224 -16.77 10.04 13.82
C PHE A 224 -17.16 11.42 13.32
N ILE A 225 -16.93 11.75 12.04
CA ILE A 225 -17.13 13.11 11.50
C ILE A 225 -18.41 13.16 10.67
N LEU A 226 -18.59 12.23 9.75
CA LEU A 226 -19.72 12.18 8.83
C LEU A 226 -21.08 12.23 9.56
N PRO A 227 -21.35 11.44 10.62
CA PRO A 227 -22.64 11.49 11.31
C PRO A 227 -22.96 12.88 11.90
N LYS A 228 -21.93 13.60 12.36
CA LYS A 228 -22.08 14.96 12.90
C LYS A 228 -22.35 15.98 11.81
N MET A 229 -21.69 15.84 10.66
CA MET A 229 -21.90 16.70 9.50
C MET A 229 -23.31 16.52 8.92
N GLU A 230 -23.76 15.27 8.75
CA GLU A 230 -25.11 14.98 8.26
C GLU A 230 -26.20 15.53 9.20
N ALA A 231 -26.02 15.40 10.52
CA ALA A 231 -26.91 16.01 11.50
C ALA A 231 -26.97 17.54 11.36
N ALA A 232 -25.82 18.20 11.13
CA ALA A 232 -25.75 19.66 10.97
C ALA A 232 -26.36 20.16 9.64
N MET A 233 -26.31 19.35 8.58
CA MET A 233 -26.87 19.67 7.25
C MET A 233 -28.37 19.39 7.15
N GLY A 234 -29.03 19.07 8.26
CA GLY A 234 -30.47 18.79 8.32
C GLY A 234 -30.84 17.39 7.84
N GLY A 235 -29.98 16.40 8.10
CA GLY A 235 -30.21 15.00 7.75
C GLY A 235 -31.51 14.44 8.31
N ILE A 236 -32.37 13.95 7.41
CA ILE A 236 -33.34 12.90 7.69
C ILE A 236 -32.50 11.64 7.91
N HIS A 237 -32.60 10.98 9.07
CA HIS A 237 -32.11 9.61 9.21
C HIS A 237 -32.95 8.71 8.30
N PRO A 238 -32.42 8.05 7.25
CA PRO A 238 -32.88 6.71 6.98
C PRO A 238 -32.32 5.87 8.12
N ASP A 239 -33.22 5.35 8.94
CA ASP A 239 -32.92 4.38 9.97
C ASP A 239 -31.98 3.28 9.41
N PRO A 240 -30.84 2.96 10.06
CA PRO A 240 -30.04 1.79 9.68
C PRO A 240 -30.81 0.47 9.83
N THR A 241 -31.96 0.49 10.49
CA THR A 241 -32.85 -0.65 10.63
C THR A 241 -33.87 -0.73 9.48
N HIS A 242 -33.38 -1.10 8.30
CA HIS A 242 -34.08 -2.19 7.59
C HIS A 242 -33.62 -3.52 8.19
N GLU A 243 -33.79 -3.64 9.52
CA GLU A 243 -33.99 -4.92 10.13
C GLU A 243 -35.32 -5.44 9.59
N ILE A 244 -35.28 -6.65 9.07
CA ILE A 244 -36.47 -7.44 8.77
C ILE A 244 -37.41 -7.31 9.97
N PRO A 245 -38.72 -7.02 9.80
CA PRO A 245 -39.63 -6.95 10.93
C PRO A 245 -39.55 -8.25 11.74
N MET A 246 -38.89 -8.20 12.91
CA MET A 246 -38.91 -9.27 13.92
C MET A 246 -40.29 -9.24 14.58
N GLY A 247 -41.29 -9.62 13.79
CA GLY A 247 -42.69 -9.62 14.13
C GLY A 247 -43.35 -10.95 13.82
N GLN A 248 -42.62 -12.07 13.82
CA GLN A 248 -43.17 -13.44 13.86
C GLN A 248 -42.19 -14.47 14.45
N LEU A 249 -41.77 -14.27 15.71
CA LEU A 249 -41.30 -15.36 16.56
C LEU A 249 -41.91 -15.18 17.96
N ASN A 250 -43.23 -15.16 18.03
CA ASN A 250 -43.94 -15.34 19.30
C ASN A 250 -44.58 -16.73 19.28
N GLY A 251 -43.83 -17.70 19.79
CA GLY A 251 -44.24 -19.08 19.87
C GLY A 251 -43.37 -19.83 20.88
N GLN A 252 -43.88 -19.93 22.11
CA GLN A 252 -43.48 -20.84 23.18
C GLN A 252 -42.35 -20.39 24.13
N GLY A 253 -42.68 -20.30 25.42
CA GLY A 253 -41.68 -20.38 26.50
C GLY A 253 -42.04 -19.61 27.77
N ASN A 254 -42.85 -20.21 28.63
CA ASN A 254 -43.10 -19.79 30.01
C ASN A 254 -41.80 -19.68 30.83
N GLY A 255 -41.72 -18.63 31.67
CA GLY A 255 -41.37 -18.81 33.09
C GLY A 255 -39.95 -18.49 33.58
N MET A 256 -39.94 -17.64 34.62
CA MET A 256 -39.04 -17.58 35.79
C MET A 256 -37.99 -16.45 35.89
N ASN A 257 -38.20 -15.69 36.97
CA ASN A 257 -37.34 -14.71 37.62
C ASN A 257 -36.00 -15.30 38.10
N GLY A 258 -34.96 -14.47 38.16
CA GLY A 258 -33.91 -14.58 39.18
C GLY A 258 -32.55 -13.97 38.83
N GLY A 259 -32.06 -13.05 39.68
CA GLY A 259 -30.62 -12.91 39.96
C GLY A 259 -29.88 -11.70 39.36
N LEU A 260 -29.76 -10.64 40.17
CA LEU A 260 -28.74 -9.59 40.02
C LEU A 260 -27.36 -10.16 40.39
N HIS A 261 -26.53 -10.49 39.40
CA HIS A 261 -25.09 -10.64 39.59
C HIS A 261 -24.33 -9.90 38.48
N GLY A 262 -23.54 -8.91 38.90
CA GLY A 262 -22.61 -8.20 38.03
C GLY A 262 -21.49 -9.13 37.61
N HIS A 263 -21.52 -9.56 36.36
CA HIS A 263 -20.36 -10.07 35.66
C HIS A 263 -19.86 -8.97 34.71
N HIS A 264 -18.64 -8.51 34.94
CA HIS A 264 -17.89 -7.86 33.88
C HIS A 264 -17.80 -8.82 32.70
N PRO A 265 -18.11 -8.40 31.46
CA PRO A 265 -17.93 -9.26 30.32
C PRO A 265 -16.44 -9.59 30.17
N PRO A 266 -16.06 -10.84 29.85
CA PRO A 266 -14.67 -11.16 29.55
C PRO A 266 -14.21 -10.32 28.36
N LEU A 267 -12.95 -9.87 28.40
CA LEU A 267 -12.27 -9.25 27.26
C LEU A 267 -12.47 -10.16 26.04
N ALA A 268 -13.17 -9.66 25.01
CA ALA A 268 -13.45 -10.41 23.80
C ALA A 268 -12.13 -10.90 23.17
N ASP A 269 -12.09 -12.18 22.82
CA ASP A 269 -10.97 -12.81 22.12
C ASP A 269 -10.74 -12.09 20.78
N PRO A 270 -9.58 -11.41 20.58
CA PRO A 270 -9.28 -10.74 19.31
C PRO A 270 -9.24 -11.68 18.11
N VAL A 271 -9.04 -12.99 18.34
CA VAL A 271 -8.92 -14.02 17.30
C VAL A 271 -10.30 -14.46 16.79
N ALA A 272 -11.34 -14.39 17.62
CA ALA A 272 -12.68 -14.88 17.27
C ALA A 272 -13.54 -13.88 16.48
N LEU A 273 -13.18 -12.59 16.46
CA LEU A 273 -13.99 -11.51 15.87
C LEU A 273 -13.76 -11.27 14.37
N VAL A 274 -12.83 -12.01 13.74
CA VAL A 274 -12.43 -11.78 12.34
C VAL A 274 -13.11 -12.72 11.35
N SER A 275 -13.67 -13.84 11.81
CA SER A 275 -14.33 -14.80 10.91
C SER A 275 -15.76 -15.01 11.34
N ASP A 276 -16.69 -14.38 10.61
CA ASP A 276 -17.92 -15.11 10.31
C ASP A 276 -17.50 -16.19 9.30
N PRO A 277 -17.41 -17.49 9.67
CA PRO A 277 -16.73 -18.54 8.87
C PRO A 277 -17.33 -18.79 7.48
N ILE A 278 -18.43 -18.11 7.16
CA ILE A 278 -19.28 -18.30 5.99
C ILE A 278 -18.92 -17.31 4.85
N SER A 279 -18.03 -16.34 5.08
CA SER A 279 -17.91 -15.17 4.17
C SER A 279 -16.59 -14.98 3.42
N THR A 280 -15.51 -15.69 3.75
CA THR A 280 -14.19 -15.52 3.12
C THR A 280 -13.98 -16.46 1.92
N ASP A 281 -13.62 -15.91 0.76
CA ASP A 281 -13.19 -16.71 -0.40
C ASP A 281 -11.68 -16.91 -0.38
N HIS A 282 -11.25 -18.05 0.18
CA HIS A 282 -9.83 -18.40 0.28
C HIS A 282 -9.13 -18.49 -1.08
N THR A 283 -9.84 -18.80 -2.16
CA THR A 283 -9.27 -18.89 -3.51
C THR A 283 -8.84 -17.51 -3.98
N ASN A 284 -9.70 -16.51 -3.79
CA ASN A 284 -9.40 -15.12 -4.15
C ASN A 284 -8.28 -14.54 -3.27
N VAL A 285 -8.27 -14.85 -1.97
CA VAL A 285 -7.16 -14.44 -1.07
C VAL A 285 -5.83 -15.03 -1.54
N LEU A 286 -5.80 -16.34 -1.87
CA LEU A 286 -4.58 -17.01 -2.36
C LEU A 286 -4.13 -16.45 -3.71
N LEU A 287 -5.03 -16.33 -4.68
CA LEU A 287 -4.70 -15.86 -6.03
C LEU A 287 -4.26 -14.39 -6.00
N GLY A 288 -4.95 -13.57 -5.20
CA GLY A 288 -4.58 -12.18 -4.96
C GLY A 288 -3.18 -12.06 -4.35
N THR A 289 -2.89 -12.86 -3.31
CA THR A 289 -1.55 -12.91 -2.70
C THR A 289 -0.48 -13.36 -3.69
N LEU A 290 -0.78 -14.34 -4.54
CA LEU A 290 0.15 -14.80 -5.57
C LEU A 290 0.49 -13.69 -6.57
N PHE A 291 -0.51 -12.95 -7.05
CA PHE A 291 -0.29 -11.83 -7.96
C PHE A 291 0.45 -10.67 -7.31
N LEU A 292 0.12 -10.36 -6.04
CA LEU A 292 0.87 -9.38 -5.25
C LEU A 292 2.32 -9.79 -5.10
N TRP A 293 2.60 -11.04 -4.73
CA TRP A 293 3.96 -11.53 -4.52
C TRP A 293 4.77 -11.55 -5.81
N ILE A 294 4.22 -12.09 -6.91
CA ILE A 294 4.88 -12.06 -8.23
C ILE A 294 5.13 -10.62 -8.67
N GLY A 295 4.12 -9.76 -8.55
CA GLY A 295 4.23 -8.35 -8.91
C GLY A 295 5.28 -7.61 -8.09
N TRP A 296 5.47 -7.99 -6.82
CA TRP A 296 6.45 -7.37 -5.93
C TRP A 296 7.91 -7.56 -6.37
N PHE A 297 8.20 -8.57 -7.20
CA PHE A 297 9.51 -8.68 -7.86
C PHE A 297 9.77 -7.49 -8.79
N GLY A 298 8.76 -7.05 -9.54
CA GLY A 298 8.83 -5.83 -10.35
C GLY A 298 8.81 -4.57 -9.49
N PHE A 299 8.00 -4.54 -8.43
CA PHE A 299 7.90 -3.41 -7.50
C PHE A 299 9.25 -3.10 -6.86
N ASN A 300 9.84 -4.06 -6.15
CA ASN A 300 11.12 -3.84 -5.49
C ASN A 300 12.29 -3.94 -6.48
N GLY A 301 12.38 -5.02 -7.26
CA GLY A 301 13.52 -5.22 -8.16
C GLY A 301 13.60 -4.18 -9.27
N GLY A 302 12.47 -3.71 -9.78
CA GLY A 302 12.39 -2.63 -10.78
C GLY A 302 12.80 -1.27 -10.23
N SER A 303 12.69 -1.05 -8.91
CA SER A 303 13.09 0.20 -8.26
C SER A 303 14.60 0.43 -8.24
N ALA A 304 15.40 -0.57 -8.65
CA ALA A 304 16.82 -0.39 -8.99
C ALA A 304 17.02 0.35 -10.34
N LEU A 305 15.97 0.48 -11.15
CA LEU A 305 15.94 1.11 -12.49
C LEU A 305 17.02 0.60 -13.47
N SER A 306 17.58 -0.57 -13.18
CA SER A 306 18.68 -1.19 -13.92
C SER A 306 18.66 -2.70 -13.72
N ALA A 307 19.12 -3.45 -14.73
CA ALA A 307 19.31 -4.89 -14.68
C ALA A 307 20.64 -5.21 -13.98
N SER A 308 20.72 -4.91 -12.69
CA SER A 308 21.96 -4.97 -11.90
C SER A 308 21.92 -6.04 -10.79
N VAL A 309 23.07 -6.31 -10.17
CA VAL A 309 23.15 -7.20 -8.99
C VAL A 309 22.34 -6.65 -7.82
N ARG A 310 22.19 -5.33 -7.72
CA ARG A 310 21.30 -4.68 -6.75
C ARG A 310 19.84 -5.06 -6.97
N ALA A 311 19.36 -5.06 -8.22
CA ALA A 311 18.00 -5.50 -8.55
C ALA A 311 17.77 -6.96 -8.14
N VAL A 312 18.75 -7.84 -8.41
CA VAL A 312 18.70 -9.25 -7.99
C VAL A 312 18.65 -9.37 -6.46
N SER A 313 19.49 -8.62 -5.74
CA SER A 313 19.49 -8.60 -4.27
C SER A 313 18.14 -8.13 -3.71
N ALA A 314 17.52 -7.13 -4.34
CA ALA A 314 16.19 -6.66 -3.96
C ALA A 314 15.11 -7.73 -4.17
N CYS A 315 15.12 -8.44 -5.30
CA CYS A 315 14.23 -9.57 -5.56
C CYS A 315 14.37 -10.69 -4.52
N VAL A 316 15.61 -11.07 -4.18
CA VAL A 316 15.87 -12.10 -3.15
C VAL A 316 15.39 -11.63 -1.78
N SER A 317 15.68 -10.39 -1.40
CA SER A 317 15.22 -9.81 -0.13
C SER A 317 13.70 -9.80 -0.03
N THR A 318 13.03 -9.43 -1.13
CA THR A 318 11.57 -9.42 -1.24
C THR A 318 10.98 -10.81 -0.99
N HIS A 319 11.52 -11.83 -1.65
CA HIS A 319 11.05 -13.20 -1.47
C HIS A 319 11.29 -13.74 -0.05
N LEU A 320 12.47 -13.51 0.51
CA LEU A 320 12.80 -13.99 1.87
C LEU A 320 11.98 -13.31 2.96
N ALA A 321 11.73 -12.00 2.85
CA ALA A 321 10.89 -11.28 3.80
C ALA A 321 9.43 -11.77 3.76
N ALA A 322 8.88 -11.99 2.56
CA ALA A 322 7.54 -12.54 2.38
C ALA A 322 7.40 -13.95 2.99
N CYS A 323 8.35 -14.85 2.69
CA CYS A 323 8.39 -16.19 3.28
C CYS A 323 8.45 -16.14 4.82
N ALA A 324 9.34 -15.30 5.37
CA ALA A 324 9.50 -15.15 6.80
C ALA A 324 8.25 -14.57 7.47
N GLY A 325 7.60 -13.59 6.85
CA GLY A 325 6.35 -13.02 7.36
C GLY A 325 5.20 -14.03 7.37
N ALA A 326 5.03 -14.78 6.27
CA ALA A 326 4.01 -15.81 6.15
C ALA A 326 4.15 -16.89 7.24
N VAL A 327 5.36 -17.43 7.41
CA VAL A 327 5.65 -18.44 8.45
C VAL A 327 5.48 -17.85 9.85
N THR A 328 5.93 -16.61 10.08
CA THR A 328 5.81 -15.96 11.39
C THR A 328 4.35 -15.79 11.79
N HIS A 329 3.49 -15.33 10.88
CA HIS A 329 2.08 -15.13 11.20
C HIS A 329 1.39 -16.45 11.53
N CYS A 330 1.60 -17.50 10.73
CA CYS A 330 1.06 -18.83 11.03
C CYS A 330 1.57 -19.36 12.38
N ALA A 331 2.85 -19.16 12.70
CA ALA A 331 3.42 -19.58 13.97
C ALA A 331 2.82 -18.83 15.17
N LEU A 332 2.58 -17.52 15.04
CA LEU A 332 1.94 -16.72 16.08
C LEU A 332 0.52 -17.23 16.37
N THR A 333 -0.29 -17.45 15.34
CA THR A 333 -1.63 -18.02 15.51
C THR A 333 -1.56 -19.40 16.16
N ALA A 334 -0.64 -20.26 15.71
CA ALA A 334 -0.42 -21.59 16.29
C ALA A 334 -0.13 -21.56 17.80
N ILE A 335 0.76 -20.63 18.20
CA ILE A 335 1.18 -20.47 19.59
C ILE A 335 0.01 -20.01 20.45
N VAL A 336 -0.78 -19.03 19.98
CA VAL A 336 -1.94 -18.53 20.72
C VAL A 336 -3.02 -19.59 20.84
N GLU A 337 -3.34 -20.31 19.77
CA GLU A 337 -4.30 -21.42 19.82
C GLU A 337 -3.87 -22.50 20.83
N PHE A 338 -2.57 -22.82 20.87
CA PHE A 338 -2.01 -23.76 21.83
C PHE A 338 -2.13 -23.26 23.27
N LEU A 339 -1.77 -22.00 23.54
CA LEU A 339 -1.83 -21.41 24.89
C LEU A 339 -3.27 -21.20 25.39
N SER A 340 -4.22 -20.89 24.50
CA SER A 340 -5.63 -20.66 24.85
C SER A 340 -6.43 -21.95 25.02
N SER A 341 -5.83 -23.12 24.79
CA SER A 341 -6.53 -24.41 24.86
C SER A 341 -6.73 -24.96 26.28
N ASP A 342 -6.18 -24.32 27.33
CA ASP A 342 -6.19 -24.81 28.71
C ASP A 342 -7.34 -24.26 29.60
N GLY A 343 -8.32 -23.55 29.05
CA GLY A 343 -9.30 -22.76 29.81
C GLY A 343 -10.71 -23.33 30.04
N ASP A 344 -11.12 -24.37 29.33
CA ASP A 344 -12.49 -24.89 29.45
C ASP A 344 -12.59 -25.89 30.61
N GLY A 345 -12.82 -25.37 31.81
CA GLY A 345 -13.13 -26.17 32.99
C GLY A 345 -14.41 -26.99 32.79
N GLU A 346 -14.27 -28.31 32.59
CA GLU A 346 -14.99 -29.40 33.27
C GLU A 346 -14.73 -30.72 32.52
N ALA A 347 -14.12 -31.69 33.23
CA ALA A 347 -14.27 -33.14 33.09
C ALA A 347 -14.33 -33.80 31.68
N ALA A 348 -13.86 -33.16 30.62
CA ALA A 348 -13.69 -33.78 29.31
C ALA A 348 -12.20 -34.08 29.07
N ALA A 349 -11.90 -35.32 28.67
CA ALA A 349 -10.53 -35.73 28.32
C ALA A 349 -9.87 -34.69 27.40
N PRO A 350 -8.57 -34.39 27.56
CA PRO A 350 -7.88 -33.38 26.76
C PRO A 350 -8.00 -33.74 25.28
N ARG A 351 -8.96 -33.12 24.59
CA ARG A 351 -9.06 -33.15 23.15
C ARG A 351 -8.02 -32.17 22.66
N VAL A 352 -6.87 -32.68 22.26
CA VAL A 352 -5.91 -31.94 21.45
C VAL A 352 -6.69 -31.33 20.29
N LYS A 353 -6.94 -30.02 20.32
CA LYS A 353 -7.52 -29.32 19.17
C LYS A 353 -6.51 -29.50 18.03
N PRO A 354 -6.90 -30.07 16.88
CA PRO A 354 -5.97 -30.23 15.77
C PRO A 354 -5.47 -28.84 15.36
N PHE A 355 -4.16 -28.71 15.16
CA PHE A 355 -3.56 -27.48 14.64
C PHE A 355 -4.29 -27.04 13.37
N ARG A 356 -4.79 -25.81 13.35
CA ARG A 356 -5.51 -25.25 12.20
C ARG A 356 -4.60 -24.31 11.45
N PHE A 357 -4.21 -24.71 10.24
CA PHE A 357 -3.48 -23.83 9.34
C PHE A 357 -4.45 -22.85 8.67
N SER A 358 -4.30 -21.55 8.96
CA SER A 358 -5.08 -20.48 8.32
C SER A 358 -4.36 -20.00 7.06
N VAL A 359 -5.04 -20.14 5.92
CA VAL A 359 -4.60 -19.61 4.62
C VAL A 359 -4.54 -18.09 4.66
N VAL A 360 -5.52 -17.45 5.29
CA VAL A 360 -5.59 -15.99 5.41
C VAL A 360 -4.41 -15.45 6.22
N ASP A 361 -4.04 -16.14 7.31
CA ASP A 361 -2.90 -15.77 8.15
C ASP A 361 -1.58 -15.87 7.40
N PHE A 362 -1.40 -16.96 6.64
CA PHE A 362 -0.24 -17.13 5.76
C PHE A 362 -0.12 -15.95 4.78
N CYS A 363 -1.23 -15.63 4.12
CA CYS A 363 -1.28 -14.58 3.12
C CYS A 363 -1.06 -13.18 3.72
N ASN A 364 -1.72 -12.85 4.83
CA ASN A 364 -1.51 -11.59 5.56
C ASN A 364 -0.05 -11.45 6.02
N GLY A 365 0.52 -12.50 6.60
CA GLY A 365 1.94 -12.53 6.99
C GLY A 365 2.88 -12.29 5.80
N ALA A 366 2.59 -12.91 4.65
CA ALA A 366 3.36 -12.69 3.43
C ALA A 366 3.32 -11.22 3.00
N VAL A 367 2.13 -10.61 2.97
CA VAL A 367 1.95 -9.20 2.60
C VAL A 367 2.64 -8.27 3.60
N ILE A 368 2.58 -8.52 4.91
CA ILE A 368 3.30 -7.71 5.90
C ILE A 368 4.82 -7.74 5.65
N GLY A 369 5.38 -8.93 5.38
CA GLY A 369 6.79 -9.06 5.05
C GLY A 369 7.18 -8.30 3.77
N LEU A 370 6.33 -8.37 2.73
CA LEU A 370 6.50 -7.64 1.47
C LEU A 370 6.45 -6.12 1.67
N VAL A 371 5.47 -5.62 2.44
CA VAL A 371 5.35 -4.21 2.79
C VAL A 371 6.59 -3.72 3.53
N ALA A 372 7.02 -4.43 4.57
CA ALA A 372 8.07 -3.92 5.43
C ALA A 372 9.46 -3.91 4.76
N ILE A 373 9.75 -4.86 3.86
CA ILE A 373 11.02 -4.88 3.12
C ILE A 373 11.07 -3.84 1.99
N THR A 374 9.92 -3.32 1.54
CA THR A 374 9.81 -2.38 0.41
C THR A 374 10.77 -1.19 0.49
N PRO A 375 10.82 -0.40 1.58
CA PRO A 375 11.78 0.71 1.66
C PRO A 375 13.25 0.25 1.75
N ALA A 376 13.51 -1.01 2.06
CA ALA A 376 14.82 -1.57 2.37
C ALA A 376 15.44 -2.46 1.29
N ALA A 377 14.65 -2.99 0.35
CA ALA A 377 15.02 -4.18 -0.45
C ALA A 377 16.35 -4.03 -1.20
N GLY A 378 16.65 -2.83 -1.71
CA GLY A 378 17.91 -2.52 -2.40
C GLY A 378 18.99 -1.87 -1.52
N PHE A 379 18.81 -1.84 -0.21
CA PHE A 379 19.74 -1.23 0.77
C PHE A 379 20.23 -2.21 1.83
N VAL A 380 19.50 -3.28 2.11
CA VAL A 380 19.84 -4.23 3.18
C VAL A 380 20.40 -5.54 2.63
N PRO A 381 21.33 -6.21 3.34
CA PRO A 381 21.78 -7.53 2.93
C PRO A 381 20.59 -8.50 2.89
N HIS A 382 20.45 -9.25 1.80
CA HIS A 382 19.36 -10.23 1.64
C HIS A 382 19.32 -11.27 2.77
N SER A 383 20.46 -11.57 3.41
CA SER A 383 20.53 -12.43 4.59
C SER A 383 19.77 -11.87 5.80
N LEU A 384 19.59 -10.55 5.90
CA LEU A 384 18.83 -9.87 6.94
C LEU A 384 17.38 -9.62 6.55
N ALA A 385 16.98 -9.90 5.31
CA ALA A 385 15.61 -9.68 4.84
C ALA A 385 14.57 -10.52 5.61
N VAL A 386 14.96 -11.69 6.13
CA VAL A 386 14.10 -12.50 7.00
C VAL A 386 13.64 -11.76 8.25
N VAL A 387 14.47 -10.84 8.77
CA VAL A 387 14.14 -10.02 9.95
C VAL A 387 13.00 -9.05 9.62
N PHE A 388 12.95 -8.54 8.39
CA PHE A 388 11.85 -7.71 7.88
C PHE A 388 10.55 -8.50 7.65
N GLY A 389 10.60 -9.83 7.61
CA GLY A 389 9.40 -10.65 7.68
C GLY A 389 8.94 -10.89 9.11
N ILE A 390 9.87 -11.17 10.03
CA ILE A 390 9.56 -11.58 11.41
C ILE A 390 9.07 -10.41 12.26
N ILE A 391 9.90 -9.36 12.39
CA ILE A 391 9.63 -8.25 13.35
C ILE A 391 8.34 -7.49 12.98
N PRO A 392 8.15 -7.05 11.72
CA PRO A 392 6.94 -6.31 11.35
C PRO A 392 5.69 -7.17 11.48
N THR A 393 5.75 -8.46 11.16
CA THR A 393 4.61 -9.38 11.35
C THR A 393 4.20 -9.49 12.82
N ILE A 394 5.15 -9.63 13.75
CA ILE A 394 4.85 -9.65 15.19
C ILE A 394 4.20 -8.33 15.64
N ILE A 395 4.74 -7.20 15.21
CA ILE A 395 4.24 -5.87 15.60
C ILE A 395 2.84 -5.64 15.02
N CYS A 396 2.64 -5.90 13.72
CA CYS A 396 1.34 -5.76 13.07
C CYS A 396 0.29 -6.67 13.70
N TRP A 397 0.63 -7.94 13.95
CA TRP A 397 -0.25 -8.90 14.61
C TRP A 397 -0.71 -8.40 15.99
N ALA A 398 0.22 -7.87 16.80
CA ALA A 398 -0.09 -7.30 18.10
C ALA A 398 -0.97 -6.03 18.05
N LEU A 399 -1.02 -5.36 16.89
CA LEU A 399 -1.71 -4.09 16.70
C LEU A 399 -2.98 -4.19 15.82
N TYR A 400 -3.40 -5.39 15.40
CA TYR A 400 -4.63 -5.55 14.61
C TYR A 400 -5.88 -4.94 15.27
N GLY A 401 -5.92 -4.89 16.60
CA GLY A 401 -6.98 -4.22 17.35
C GLY A 401 -7.17 -2.75 16.95
N LEU A 402 -6.12 -2.04 16.49
CA LEU A 402 -6.22 -0.65 16.03
C LEU A 402 -7.09 -0.52 14.78
N SER A 403 -6.94 -1.41 13.80
CA SER A 403 -7.79 -1.44 12.60
C SER A 403 -9.25 -1.70 12.98
N LEU A 404 -9.49 -2.63 13.92
CA LEU A 404 -10.85 -2.93 14.39
C LEU A 404 -11.50 -1.74 15.10
N LEU A 405 -10.73 -0.98 15.89
CA LEU A 405 -11.22 0.23 16.56
C LEU A 405 -11.72 1.30 15.58
N VAL A 406 -11.24 1.30 14.34
CA VAL A 406 -11.64 2.27 13.31
C VAL A 406 -12.47 1.65 12.17
N ASP A 407 -12.95 0.41 12.33
CA ASP A 407 -13.71 -0.32 11.31
C ASP A 407 -12.95 -0.51 9.97
N ASP A 408 -11.63 -0.66 10.04
CA ASP A 408 -10.80 -1.13 8.92
C ASP A 408 -10.82 -2.66 8.87
N LYS A 409 -11.77 -3.22 8.11
CA LYS A 409 -12.00 -4.67 7.99
C LYS A 409 -10.97 -5.40 7.12
N GLN A 410 -10.17 -4.66 6.35
CA GLN A 410 -9.14 -5.21 5.48
C GLN A 410 -7.74 -5.10 6.09
N PHE A 411 -7.63 -4.54 7.30
CA PHE A 411 -6.39 -4.33 8.04
C PHE A 411 -5.34 -3.49 7.29
N ILE A 412 -5.76 -2.64 6.35
CA ILE A 412 -4.84 -1.81 5.54
C ILE A 412 -4.03 -0.86 6.43
N VAL A 413 -4.65 -0.29 7.46
CA VAL A 413 -3.99 0.64 8.40
C VAL A 413 -2.82 -0.05 9.08
N VAL A 414 -2.99 -1.29 9.53
CA VAL A 414 -1.96 -2.03 10.24
C VAL A 414 -0.96 -2.66 9.27
N ILE A 415 -1.43 -3.38 8.25
CA ILE A 415 -0.55 -4.07 7.29
C ILE A 415 0.32 -3.09 6.51
N HIS A 416 -0.28 -2.04 5.94
CA HIS A 416 0.45 -1.07 5.10
C HIS A 416 0.95 0.12 5.90
N GLY A 417 0.11 0.72 6.74
CA GLY A 417 0.49 1.89 7.54
C GLY A 417 1.57 1.56 8.58
N ILE A 418 1.26 0.66 9.52
CA ILE A 418 2.22 0.26 10.56
C ILE A 418 3.36 -0.58 9.98
N GLY A 419 3.07 -1.55 9.11
CA GLY A 419 4.11 -2.36 8.47
C GLY A 419 5.11 -1.52 7.66
N GLY A 420 4.63 -0.54 6.90
CA GLY A 420 5.48 0.41 6.17
C GLY A 420 6.30 1.30 7.10
N PHE A 421 5.70 1.80 8.19
CA PHE A 421 6.39 2.61 9.20
C PHE A 421 7.52 1.83 9.89
N VAL A 422 7.25 0.61 10.33
CA VAL A 422 8.26 -0.28 10.92
C VAL A 422 9.37 -0.57 9.89
N GLY A 423 8.99 -0.87 8.64
CA GLY A 423 9.93 -1.05 7.53
C GLY A 423 10.87 0.13 7.37
N MET A 424 10.36 1.37 7.37
CA MET A 424 11.16 2.60 7.26
C MET A 424 12.18 2.73 8.39
N LEU A 425 11.78 2.49 9.65
CA LEU A 425 12.71 2.53 10.79
C LEU A 425 13.78 1.45 10.69
N MET A 426 13.38 0.24 10.30
CA MET A 426 14.30 -0.87 10.10
C MET A 426 15.28 -0.58 8.95
N THR A 427 14.86 0.09 7.87
CA THR A 427 15.78 0.57 6.81
C THR A 427 16.84 1.48 7.39
N GLY A 428 16.45 2.45 8.23
CA GLY A 428 17.39 3.38 8.86
C GLY A 428 18.42 2.70 9.76
N PHE A 429 18.06 1.56 10.35
CA PHE A 429 18.99 0.75 11.13
C PHE A 429 19.88 -0.15 10.25
N PHE A 430 19.27 -0.94 9.36
CA PHE A 430 19.90 -2.07 8.68
C PHE A 430 20.54 -1.73 7.32
N ALA A 431 20.29 -0.53 6.76
CA ALA A 431 20.85 -0.14 5.46
C ALA A 431 22.39 -0.22 5.45
N ARG A 432 22.92 -0.75 4.35
CA ARG A 432 24.34 -0.94 4.10
C ARG A 432 24.73 -0.28 2.78
N GLY A 433 25.73 0.61 2.86
CA GLY A 433 26.30 1.25 1.69
C GLY A 433 26.85 0.26 0.65
N SER A 434 27.41 -0.86 1.13
CA SER A 434 27.93 -1.92 0.27
C SER A 434 26.86 -2.64 -0.55
N VAL A 435 25.61 -2.68 -0.08
CA VAL A 435 24.50 -3.28 -0.80
C VAL A 435 23.97 -2.30 -1.84
N ALA A 436 23.86 -1.01 -1.48
CA ALA A 436 23.48 0.03 -2.42
C ALA A 436 24.44 0.09 -3.61
N ALA A 437 25.75 -0.08 -3.36
CA ALA A 437 26.79 -0.06 -4.39
C ALA A 437 26.84 -1.30 -5.31
N LEU A 438 25.93 -2.28 -5.15
CA LEU A 438 25.87 -3.47 -6.02
C LEU A 438 25.44 -3.17 -7.46
N ASP A 439 24.98 -1.95 -7.73
CA ASP A 439 24.76 -1.46 -9.10
C ASP A 439 26.03 -0.93 -9.78
N GLY A 440 27.14 -0.85 -9.04
CA GLY A 440 28.44 -0.38 -9.54
C GLY A 440 28.55 1.13 -9.71
N THR A 441 27.54 1.91 -9.33
CA THR A 441 27.48 3.36 -9.56
C THR A 441 27.06 4.15 -8.32
N THR A 442 26.22 3.56 -7.46
CA THR A 442 25.83 4.17 -6.19
C THR A 442 27.02 4.26 -5.24
N LEU A 443 27.29 5.47 -4.75
CA LEU A 443 28.34 5.72 -3.77
C LEU A 443 27.98 5.07 -2.43
N PRO A 444 28.83 4.19 -1.85
CA PRO A 444 28.49 3.49 -0.61
C PRO A 444 28.12 4.40 0.56
N HIS A 445 28.73 5.58 0.65
CA HIS A 445 28.47 6.50 1.75
C HIS A 445 27.10 7.20 1.68
N ALA A 446 26.42 7.18 0.53
CA ALA A 446 25.11 7.80 0.34
C ALA A 446 23.95 6.99 0.95
N CYS A 447 24.17 5.72 1.32
CA CYS A 447 23.10 4.80 1.75
C CYS A 447 23.47 4.00 3.00
N ARG A 448 24.02 4.66 4.01
CA ARG A 448 24.44 4.03 5.26
C ARG A 448 23.33 4.09 6.29
N GLY A 449 23.04 2.97 6.95
CA GLY A 449 22.20 2.93 8.14
C GLY A 449 23.01 2.98 9.43
N GLY A 450 22.30 2.82 10.55
CA GLY A 450 22.89 2.73 11.90
C GLY A 450 23.96 1.63 12.03
N LEU A 451 23.74 0.46 11.41
CA LEU A 451 24.72 -0.63 11.41
C LEU A 451 26.02 -0.32 10.66
N ASP A 452 25.99 0.64 9.74
CA ASP A 452 27.18 1.21 9.08
C ASP A 452 27.75 2.40 9.86
N GLY A 453 27.28 2.68 11.08
CA GLY A 453 27.72 3.79 11.92
C GLY A 453 27.06 5.14 11.60
N HIS A 454 26.06 5.18 10.71
CA HIS A 454 25.34 6.40 10.35
C HIS A 454 23.98 6.49 11.10
N TRP A 455 24.05 6.65 12.42
CA TRP A 455 22.87 6.60 13.30
C TRP A 455 21.82 7.69 13.06
N ILE A 456 22.21 8.82 12.46
CA ILE A 456 21.27 9.88 12.08
C ILE A 456 20.23 9.39 11.07
N GLN A 457 20.52 8.34 10.29
CA GLN A 457 19.58 7.76 9.34
C GLN A 457 18.27 7.36 10.01
N LEU A 458 18.29 6.84 11.24
CA LEU A 458 17.07 6.49 11.98
C LEU A 458 16.14 7.69 12.18
N ALA A 459 16.71 8.84 12.54
CA ALA A 459 15.94 10.06 12.75
C ALA A 459 15.38 10.61 11.43
N ILE A 460 16.14 10.49 10.33
CA ILE A 460 15.69 10.86 8.99
C ILE A 460 14.50 9.99 8.56
N GLN A 461 14.63 8.67 8.66
CA GLN A 461 13.54 7.74 8.32
C GLN A 461 12.29 7.97 9.18
N PHE A 462 12.46 8.21 10.47
CA PHE A 462 11.35 8.52 11.37
C PHE A 462 10.67 9.84 10.98
N GLY A 463 11.45 10.88 10.70
CA GLY A 463 10.94 12.18 10.27
C GLY A 463 10.14 12.09 8.97
N ASP A 464 10.64 11.37 7.97
CA ASP A 464 9.93 11.13 6.71
C ASP A 464 8.64 10.33 6.91
N ALA A 465 8.71 9.21 7.64
CA ALA A 465 7.55 8.38 7.93
C ALA A 465 6.44 9.15 8.68
N CYS A 466 6.82 10.03 9.64
CA CYS A 466 5.89 10.92 10.33
C CYS A 466 5.31 12.00 9.41
N ALA A 467 6.13 12.60 8.54
CA ALA A 467 5.66 13.61 7.59
C ALA A 467 4.66 13.02 6.59
N ALA A 468 5.00 11.87 5.98
CA ALA A 468 4.13 11.17 5.04
C ALA A 468 2.81 10.74 5.69
N SER A 469 2.86 10.10 6.86
CA SER A 469 1.64 9.66 7.58
C SER A 469 0.77 10.84 8.02
N GLY A 470 1.38 11.86 8.64
CA GLY A 470 0.65 13.03 9.12
C GLY A 470 0.00 13.82 7.98
N TYR A 471 0.73 14.06 6.90
CA TYR A 471 0.21 14.76 5.73
C TYR A 471 -0.90 13.97 5.04
N ALA A 472 -0.66 12.67 4.76
CA ALA A 472 -1.67 11.82 4.14
C ALA A 472 -2.95 11.74 4.96
N PHE A 473 -2.86 11.62 6.28
CA PHE A 473 -4.02 11.61 7.15
C PHE A 473 -4.79 12.94 7.10
N VAL A 474 -4.10 14.07 7.34
CA VAL A 474 -4.73 15.39 7.47
C VAL A 474 -5.34 15.87 6.15
N VAL A 475 -4.61 15.74 5.04
CA VAL A 475 -5.08 16.24 3.75
C VAL A 475 -6.20 15.35 3.20
N SER A 476 -6.13 14.02 3.37
CA SER A 476 -7.24 13.13 3.02
C SER A 476 -8.50 13.49 3.79
N LEU A 477 -8.38 13.74 5.10
CA LEU A 477 -9.51 14.16 5.94
C LEU A 477 -10.10 15.49 5.47
N ALA A 478 -9.25 16.46 5.13
CA ALA A 478 -9.69 17.75 4.61
C ALA A 478 -10.45 17.60 3.28
N ILE A 479 -9.96 16.77 2.36
CA ILE A 479 -10.65 16.50 1.08
C ILE A 479 -12.03 15.89 1.34
N LEU A 480 -12.13 14.88 2.21
CA LEU A 480 -13.41 14.25 2.55
C LEU A 480 -14.41 15.27 3.13
N VAL A 481 -13.98 16.09 4.08
CA VAL A 481 -14.81 17.13 4.70
C VAL A 481 -15.27 18.18 3.66
N VAL A 482 -14.41 18.56 2.73
CA VAL A 482 -14.74 19.54 1.68
C VAL A 482 -15.69 18.96 0.63
N LEU A 483 -15.53 17.68 0.27
CA LEU A 483 -16.40 17.01 -0.70
C LEU A 483 -17.79 16.71 -0.13
N GLU A 484 -17.90 16.48 1.17
CA GLU A 484 -19.11 15.96 1.81
C GLU A 484 -20.37 16.80 1.56
N PRO A 485 -20.39 18.14 1.66
CA PRO A 485 -21.58 18.93 1.33
C PRO A 485 -22.09 18.72 -0.10
N MET A 486 -21.17 18.58 -1.07
CA MET A 486 -21.52 18.30 -2.46
C MET A 486 -22.10 16.89 -2.60
N MET A 487 -21.49 15.89 -1.95
CA MET A 487 -21.95 14.50 -1.97
C MET A 487 -23.32 14.36 -1.31
N PHE A 488 -23.54 15.02 -0.17
CA PHE A 488 -24.81 15.07 0.55
C PHE A 488 -25.94 15.64 -0.32
N TYR A 489 -25.68 16.72 -1.06
CA TYR A 489 -26.65 17.31 -1.99
C TYR A 489 -27.10 16.31 -3.07
N PHE A 490 -26.16 15.59 -3.69
CA PHE A 490 -26.49 14.58 -4.70
C PHE A 490 -27.23 13.37 -4.10
N ARG A 491 -26.84 12.92 -2.90
CA ARG A 491 -27.56 11.85 -2.18
C ARG A 491 -29.03 12.22 -1.97
N ARG A 492 -29.31 13.43 -1.46
CA ARG A 492 -30.67 13.89 -1.16
C ARG A 492 -31.54 14.09 -2.40
N ARG A 493 -30.95 14.51 -3.52
CA ARG A 493 -31.69 14.68 -4.78
C ARG A 493 -32.14 13.34 -5.35
N GLN A 494 -31.29 12.33 -5.25
CA GLN A 494 -31.59 10.98 -5.75
C GLN A 494 -32.71 10.31 -4.94
N THR A 495 -32.70 10.45 -3.61
CA THR A 495 -33.77 9.90 -2.75
C THR A 495 -35.12 10.56 -3.06
N ARG A 496 -35.14 11.88 -3.28
CA ARG A 496 -36.37 12.59 -3.66
C ARG A 496 -36.91 12.13 -5.01
N THR A 497 -36.03 11.88 -5.99
CA THR A 497 -36.46 11.36 -7.30
C THR A 497 -36.95 9.91 -7.23
N SER A 498 -36.38 9.06 -6.36
CA SER A 498 -36.91 7.70 -6.18
C SER A 498 -38.26 7.69 -5.48
N GLU A 499 -38.47 8.56 -4.49
CA GLU A 499 -39.78 8.75 -3.85
C GLU A 499 -40.83 9.27 -4.85
N GLU A 500 -40.49 10.24 -5.71
CA GLU A 500 -41.38 10.75 -6.76
C GLU A 500 -41.70 9.70 -7.85
N VAL A 501 -40.79 8.75 -8.11
CA VAL A 501 -40.99 7.67 -9.09
C VAL A 501 -41.80 6.51 -8.49
N ASP A 502 -41.61 6.17 -7.22
CA ASP A 502 -42.39 5.12 -6.52
C ASP A 502 -43.87 5.52 -6.34
N ASP A 503 -44.14 6.82 -6.16
CA ASP A 503 -45.51 7.37 -6.15
C ASP A 503 -46.18 7.39 -7.53
N SER A 504 -45.44 7.15 -8.63
CA SER A 504 -45.97 7.28 -10.00
C SER A 504 -45.89 6.04 -10.88
N GLN A 505 -44.97 5.08 -10.70
CA GLN A 505 -44.93 3.83 -11.48
C GLN A 505 -44.22 2.66 -10.77
N VAL A 506 -44.85 1.48 -10.82
CA VAL A 506 -44.23 0.17 -10.56
C VAL A 506 -43.25 -0.17 -11.71
N ILE A 507 -42.13 -0.81 -11.36
CA ILE A 507 -41.11 -1.52 -12.19
C ILE A 507 -39.89 -0.67 -12.64
N VAL A 508 -38.68 -0.97 -12.14
CA VAL A 508 -37.59 -1.80 -12.75
C VAL A 508 -36.34 -1.67 -11.88
N GLU A 509 -36.02 -2.71 -11.10
CA GLU A 509 -34.73 -2.87 -10.42
C GLU A 509 -33.58 -3.04 -11.43
N CYS A 510 -32.45 -2.38 -11.17
CA CYS A 510 -31.20 -2.57 -11.88
C CYS A 510 -30.70 -4.02 -11.70
N ARG A 511 -30.49 -4.71 -12.83
CA ARG A 511 -29.80 -5.99 -12.91
C ARG A 511 -28.31 -5.88 -12.54
N PRO A 512 -27.70 -7.00 -12.11
CA PRO A 512 -26.29 -7.10 -11.68
C PRO A 512 -25.26 -6.68 -12.71
#